data_AF-A0A286RKG7-F1
#
_entry.id   AF-A0A286RKG7-F1
#
_cell.length_a   1.000
_cell.length_b   1.000
_cell.length_c   1.000
_cell.angle_alpha   90.00
_cell.angle_beta   90.00
_cell.angle_gamma   90.00
#
_symmetry.space_group_name_H-M   'P 1'
#
loop_
_entity.id
_entity.type
_entity.pdbx_description
1 polymer ?
#
loop_
_entity_poly.entity_id
_entity_poly.type
_entity_poly.pdbx_seq_one_letter_code
_entity_poly.pdbx_strand_id
1 'polypeptide(L)' 'MVCPVECFYEGEMMLYIHPDECIDCEACVPECPVDAIFLADNVPEEWKEYIKINAEMAPQCPKITEKKKPLCEA' A
#
# COMPACT_ATOMS: atom_id res chain seq x y z
N MET A 1 7.67 4.94 -7.60
CA MET A 1 6.30 4.82 -7.06
C MET A 1 5.43 5.70 -7.94
N VAL A 2 4.32 5.18 -8.48
CA VAL A 2 3.47 5.90 -9.46
C VAL A 2 2.31 6.67 -8.82
N CYS A 3 2.22 6.65 -7.47
CA CYS A 3 1.13 7.27 -6.74
C CYS A 3 1.17 8.80 -6.89
N PRO A 4 0.10 9.46 -7.39
CA PRO A 4 0.09 10.91 -7.61
C PRO A 4 -0.02 11.73 -6.32
N VAL A 5 -0.46 11.10 -5.22
CA VAL A 5 -0.72 11.73 -3.92
C VAL A 5 0.23 11.22 -2.82
N GLU A 6 1.20 10.39 -3.18
CA GLU A 6 2.24 9.88 -2.27
C GLU A 6 1.67 9.24 -0.97
N CYS A 7 0.57 8.50 -1.10
CA CYS A 7 -0.18 7.93 0.04
C CYS A 7 0.37 6.58 0.55
N PHE A 8 1.66 6.28 0.35
CA PHE A 8 2.29 5.04 0.79
C PHE A 8 3.20 5.27 2.00
N TYR A 9 3.16 4.30 2.92
CA TYR A 9 3.82 4.36 4.21
C TYR A 9 4.60 3.07 4.44
N GLU A 10 5.82 3.18 4.94
CA GLU A 10 6.76 2.06 5.05
C GLU A 10 6.77 1.48 6.46
N GLY A 11 6.25 0.26 6.60
CA GLY A 11 6.41 -0.56 7.79
C GLY A 11 7.66 -1.44 7.74
N GLU A 12 7.89 -2.21 8.80
CA GLU A 12 9.05 -3.10 8.90
C GLU A 12 9.00 -4.28 7.93
N MET A 13 7.80 -4.80 7.62
CA MET A 13 7.62 -5.99 6.77
C MET A 13 6.82 -5.73 5.50
N MET A 14 6.05 -4.64 5.46
CA MET A 14 5.15 -4.33 4.34
C MET A 14 4.93 -2.83 4.20
N LEU A 15 4.40 -2.42 3.05
CA LEU A 15 3.93 -1.06 2.80
C LEU A 15 2.44 -0.95 3.12
N TYR A 16 2.03 0.21 3.62
CA TYR A 16 0.65 0.55 3.92
C TYR A 16 0.16 1.69 3.03
N ILE A 17 -1.10 1.62 2.59
CA ILE A 17 -1.79 2.65 1.81
C ILE A 17 -2.72 3.42 2.74
N HIS A 18 -2.59 4.74 2.81
CA HIS A 18 -3.46 5.55 3.65
C HIS A 18 -4.82 5.77 2.99
N PRO A 19 -5.93 5.29 3.58
CA PRO A 19 -7.25 5.33 2.93
C PRO A 19 -7.76 6.76 2.73
N ASP A 20 -7.53 7.67 3.68
CA ASP A 20 -8.00 9.05 3.55
C ASP A 20 -7.21 9.91 2.54
N GLU A 21 -5.99 9.48 2.17
CA GLU A 21 -5.17 10.17 1.18
C GLU A 21 -5.30 9.53 -0.21
N CYS A 22 -5.66 8.24 -0.28
CA CYS A 22 -5.91 7.53 -1.52
C CYS A 22 -7.08 8.16 -2.27
N ILE A 23 -6.91 8.35 -3.57
CA ILE A 23 -7.92 8.93 -4.47
C ILE A 23 -8.47 7.91 -5.48
N ASP A 24 -8.27 6.61 -5.20
CA ASP A 24 -8.75 5.49 -6.00
C ASP A 24 -8.39 5.57 -7.51
N CYS A 25 -7.18 6.06 -7.81
CA CYS A 25 -6.70 6.22 -9.18
C CYS A 25 -6.22 4.92 -9.85
N GLU A 26 -6.13 3.81 -9.10
CA GLU A 26 -5.72 2.47 -9.55
C GLU A 26 -4.32 2.33 -10.17
N ALA A 27 -3.56 3.42 -10.32
CA ALA A 27 -2.26 3.42 -10.99
C ALA A 27 -1.25 2.45 -10.36
N CYS A 28 -1.32 2.21 -9.05
CA CYS A 28 -0.41 1.32 -8.34
C CYS A 28 -0.72 -0.18 -8.49
N VAL A 29 -1.94 -0.55 -8.88
CA VAL A 29 -2.37 -1.95 -9.00
C VAL A 29 -1.51 -2.75 -9.99
N PRO A 30 -1.33 -2.33 -11.27
CA PRO A 30 -0.53 -3.09 -12.23
C PRO A 30 0.99 -3.01 -11.98
N GLU A 31 1.43 -2.09 -11.13
CA GLU A 31 2.86 -1.89 -10.83
C GLU A 31 3.38 -2.80 -9.72
N CYS A 32 2.48 -3.46 -8.97
CA CYS A 32 2.87 -4.37 -7.91
C CYS A 32 3.36 -5.69 -8.53
N PRO A 33 4.64 -6.07 -8.38
CA PRO A 33 5.18 -7.28 -9.02
C PRO A 33 4.64 -8.59 -8.44
N VAL A 34 3.91 -8.53 -7.33
CA VAL A 34 3.32 -9.68 -6.62
C VAL A 34 1.81 -9.58 -6.50
N ASP A 35 1.18 -8.65 -7.24
CA ASP A 35 -0.28 -8.46 -7.28
C ASP A 35 -0.95 -8.32 -5.90
N ALA A 36 -0.29 -7.63 -4.96
CA ALA A 36 -0.76 -7.48 -3.57
C ALA A 36 -1.65 -6.24 -3.33
N ILE A 37 -1.85 -5.39 -4.35
CA ILE A 37 -2.61 -4.14 -4.21
C ILE A 37 -4.00 -4.33 -4.82
N PHE A 38 -5.02 -4.06 -4.00
CA PHE A 38 -6.43 -4.17 -4.37
C PHE A 38 -7.18 -2.90 -3.97
N LEU A 39 -8.23 -2.57 -4.71
CA LEU A 39 -9.25 -1.63 -4.22
C LEU A 39 -10.00 -2.25 -3.06
N ALA A 40 -10.47 -1.43 -2.12
CA ALA A 40 -11.16 -1.90 -0.91
C ALA A 40 -12.33 -2.85 -1.22
N ASP A 41 -13.09 -2.57 -2.28
CA ASP A 41 -14.23 -3.40 -2.70
C ASP A 41 -13.83 -4.72 -3.38
N ASN A 42 -12.58 -4.81 -3.86
CA ASN A 42 -12.04 -5.95 -4.60
C ASN A 42 -11.10 -6.82 -3.76
N VAL A 43 -10.90 -6.50 -2.47
CA VAL A 43 -10.07 -7.30 -1.57
C VAL A 43 -10.73 -8.68 -1.36
N PRO A 44 -10.02 -9.79 -1.61
CA PRO A 44 -10.51 -11.13 -1.31
C PRO A 44 -10.94 -11.29 0.16
N GLU A 45 -11.95 -12.12 0.43
CA GLU A 45 -12.51 -12.28 1.79
C GLU A 45 -11.44 -12.62 2.84
N GLU A 46 -10.50 -13.49 2.47
CA GLU A 46 -9.37 -13.90 3.30
C GLU A 46 -8.41 -12.77 3.68
N TRP A 47 -8.40 -11.66 2.92
CA TRP A 47 -7.49 -10.53 3.14
C TRP A 47 -8.22 -9.24 3.54
N LYS A 48 -9.53 -9.29 3.81
CA LYS A 48 -10.30 -8.08 4.20
C LYS A 48 -9.76 -7.40 5.46
N GLU A 49 -9.12 -8.14 6.35
CA GLU A 49 -8.48 -7.57 7.53
C GLU A 49 -7.40 -6.52 7.20
N TYR A 50 -6.75 -6.65 6.04
CA TYR A 50 -5.73 -5.72 5.59
C TYR A 50 -6.26 -4.32 5.31
N ILE A 51 -7.56 -4.15 5.03
CA ILE A 51 -8.18 -2.83 4.90
C ILE A 51 -8.01 -2.05 6.21
N LYS A 52 -8.30 -2.71 7.32
CA LYS A 52 -8.16 -2.12 8.66
C LYS A 52 -6.70 -1.90 9.03
N ILE A 53 -5.84 -2.88 8.75
CA ILE A 53 -4.39 -2.77 9.03
C ILE A 53 -3.79 -1.58 8.30
N ASN A 54 -4.12 -1.37 7.02
CA ASN A 54 -3.66 -0.21 6.25
C ASN A 54 -4.09 1.11 6.91
N ALA A 55 -5.35 1.23 7.32
CA ALA A 55 -5.88 2.41 7.99
C ALA A 55 -5.21 2.70 9.34
N GLU A 56 -4.93 1.66 10.12
CA GLU A 56 -4.32 1.80 11.46
C GLU A 56 -2.81 2.06 11.39
N MET A 57 -2.10 1.42 10.47
CA MET A 57 -0.64 1.44 10.42
C MET A 57 -0.09 2.60 9.59
N ALA A 58 -0.77 3.04 8.52
CA ALA A 58 -0.29 4.13 7.70
C ALA A 58 0.03 5.41 8.52
N PRO A 59 -0.83 5.89 9.44
CA PRO A 59 -0.52 7.07 10.26
C PRO A 59 0.66 6.90 11.23
N GLN A 60 1.06 5.65 11.52
CA GLN A 60 2.13 5.33 12.46
C GLN A 60 3.49 5.13 11.77
N CYS A 61 3.51 4.99 10.45
CA CYS A 61 4.69 4.69 9.67
C CYS A 61 5.24 5.94 8.95
N PRO A 62 6.53 5.98 8.60
CA PRO A 62 7.07 7.03 7.73
C PRO A 62 6.52 6.92 6.31
N LYS A 63 6.25 8.06 5.66
CA LYS A 63 5.92 8.10 4.23
C LYS A 63 7.10 7.65 3.39
N ILE A 64 6.82 6.89 2.33
CA ILE A 64 7.80 6.50 1.32
C ILE A 64 7.41 7.11 -0.02
N THR A 65 8.31 7.89 -0.61
CA THR A 65 8.10 8.56 -1.91
C THR A 65 8.99 7.99 -3.01
N GLU A 66 10.09 7.31 -2.63
CA GLU A 66 11.06 6.74 -3.55
C GLU A 66 11.05 5.21 -3.54
N LYS A 67 11.31 4.59 -4.69
CA LYS A 67 11.37 3.13 -4.80
C LYS A 67 12.64 2.62 -4.11
N LYS A 68 12.47 1.74 -3.13
CA LYS A 68 13.56 0.99 -2.47
C LYS A 68 13.70 -0.41 -3.05
N LYS A 69 14.81 -1.08 -2.71
CA LYS A 69 15.01 -2.50 -3.06
C LYS A 69 14.02 -3.37 -2.28
N PRO A 70 13.46 -4.43 -2.89
CA PRO A 70 12.62 -5.40 -2.19
C PRO A 70 13.34 -6.02 -0.99
N LEU A 71 12.60 -6.29 0.09
CA LEU A 71 13.16 -6.88 1.32
C LEU A 71 13.76 -8.28 1.11
N CYS A 72 13.20 -9.08 0.19
CA CYS A 72 13.70 -10.42 -0.13
C CYS A 72 15.03 -10.42 -0.92
N GLU A 73 15.46 -9.25 -1.40
CA GLU A 73 16.73 -9.06 -2.11
C GLU A 73 17.79 -8.35 -1.25
N ALA A 74 17.50 -8.11 0.04
CA ALA A 74 18.35 -7.38 0.98
C ALA A 74 19.20 -8.31 1.87
#